data_AF-A0A4D6H7G3-F1
#
_entry.id   AF-A0A4D6H7G3-F1
#
_cell.length_a   1.000
_cell.length_b   1.000
_cell.length_c   1.000
_cell.angle_alpha   90.00
_cell.angle_beta   90.00
_cell.angle_gamma   90.00
#
_symmetry.space_group_name_H-M   'P 1'
#
loop_
_entity.id
_entity.type
_entity.pdbx_description
1 polymer ?
#
loop_
_entity_poly.entity_id
_entity_poly.type
_entity_poly.pdbx_seq_one_letter_code
_entity_poly.pdbx_strand_id
1 'polypeptide(L)'
;MLLGLTVLAVGGLTATAGSIVEDGAASASATRVGDDLETALGPGTGERETTVELASGTIEVVNRTVWLLDDDGVVWAGHAGAVVYADGDQRVTGFAGAVVQSEPGRSRLAAPSRIAPADGRLYVGVPVLNASGADGVSTGNHRLAVTLRTDGEAARQRLPASGYRVGIETSTPAAWERHLRERGATTTRRDIDGDGVPSVVASFGGERAVHLVVHDVRLDLAVGR
;
A
#
# COMPACT_ATOMS: atom_id res chain seq x y z
N MET A 1 11.73 -15.25 -2.72
CA MET A 1 11.23 -15.69 -4.04
C MET A 1 11.45 -14.53 -5.00
N LEU A 2 12.11 -14.76 -6.13
CA LEU A 2 12.25 -13.75 -7.19
C LEU A 2 10.88 -13.57 -7.85
N LEU A 3 10.26 -12.40 -7.73
CA LEU A 3 9.09 -12.05 -8.55
C LEU A 3 9.55 -11.81 -9.99
N GLY A 4 9.03 -12.61 -10.92
CA GLY A 4 9.18 -12.36 -12.35
C GLY A 4 8.08 -11.43 -12.81
N LEU A 5 8.31 -10.11 -12.74
CA LEU A 5 7.39 -9.04 -13.17
C LEU A 5 6.79 -9.35 -14.55
N THR A 6 5.56 -9.87 -14.56
CA THR A 6 4.80 -10.11 -15.78
C THR A 6 3.75 -9.01 -15.93
N VAL A 7 4.07 -8.01 -16.76
CA VAL A 7 3.12 -6.92 -17.09
C VAL A 7 2.37 -7.29 -18.37
N LEU A 8 1.05 -7.39 -18.28
CA LEU A 8 0.18 -7.55 -19.44
C LEU A 8 -0.11 -6.19 -20.07
N ALA A 9 0.35 -5.99 -21.31
CA ALA A 9 0.06 -4.79 -22.10
C ALA A 9 -1.02 -5.09 -23.14
N VAL A 10 -2.11 -4.32 -23.14
CA VAL A 10 -3.16 -4.38 -24.19
C VAL A 10 -2.83 -3.35 -25.27
N GLY A 11 -2.52 -3.79 -26.49
CA GLY A 11 -1.94 -2.93 -27.53
C GLY A 11 -2.94 -2.07 -28.32
N GLY A 12 -2.55 -0.83 -28.63
CA GLY A 12 -3.09 0.00 -29.72
C GLY A 12 -2.50 1.41 -29.72
N LEU A 13 -1.97 1.87 -30.86
CA LEU A 13 -1.35 3.18 -31.03
C LEU A 13 -2.34 4.19 -31.61
N THR A 14 -2.59 5.31 -30.92
CA THR A 14 -2.89 6.62 -31.52
C THR A 14 -2.64 7.72 -30.48
N ALA A 15 -1.85 8.75 -30.80
CA ALA A 15 -1.49 9.85 -29.88
C ALA A 15 -1.77 11.21 -30.51
N THR A 16 -2.51 12.09 -29.81
CA THR A 16 -2.56 13.54 -30.08
C THR A 16 -2.95 14.37 -28.83
N ALA A 17 -2.04 15.28 -28.45
CA ALA A 17 -2.07 16.53 -27.66
C ALA A 17 -3.22 16.90 -26.68
N GLY A 18 -2.85 17.11 -25.39
CA GLY A 18 -3.54 18.04 -24.47
C GLY A 18 -3.00 18.13 -23.03
N SER A 19 -1.76 18.59 -22.79
CA SER A 19 -1.06 18.45 -21.49
C SER A 19 -1.75 19.05 -20.23
N ILE A 20 -2.51 20.15 -20.34
CA ILE A 20 -3.15 20.78 -19.16
C ILE A 20 -4.45 20.04 -18.75
N VAL A 21 -5.17 19.49 -19.73
CA VAL A 21 -6.37 18.68 -19.48
C VAL A 21 -5.97 17.28 -19.00
N GLU A 22 -4.85 16.77 -19.52
CA GLU A 22 -4.23 15.50 -19.10
C GLU A 22 -3.87 15.50 -17.60
N ASP A 23 -3.25 16.57 -17.08
CA ASP A 23 -2.89 16.65 -15.64
C ASP A 23 -4.13 16.64 -14.71
N GLY A 24 -5.18 17.36 -15.07
CA GLY A 24 -6.45 17.39 -14.32
C GLY A 24 -7.17 16.04 -14.35
N ALA A 25 -7.16 15.37 -15.51
CA ALA A 25 -7.73 14.04 -15.67
C ALA A 25 -6.94 12.99 -14.87
N ALA A 26 -5.61 13.04 -14.91
CA ALA A 26 -4.72 12.15 -14.16
C ALA A 26 -4.94 12.29 -12.65
N SER A 27 -5.08 13.52 -12.14
CA SER A 27 -5.38 13.77 -10.72
C SER A 27 -6.75 13.23 -10.28
N ALA A 28 -7.78 13.41 -11.12
CA ALA A 28 -9.11 12.87 -10.86
C ALA A 28 -9.11 11.33 -10.88
N SER A 29 -8.39 10.72 -11.83
CA SER A 29 -8.19 9.28 -11.90
C SER A 29 -7.44 8.76 -10.67
N ALA A 30 -6.35 9.41 -10.25
CA ALA A 30 -5.61 9.05 -9.05
C ALA A 30 -6.46 9.16 -7.77
N THR A 31 -7.40 10.11 -7.71
CA THR A 31 -8.36 10.21 -6.60
C THR A 31 -9.31 9.02 -6.59
N ARG A 32 -9.96 8.72 -7.73
CA ARG A 32 -10.88 7.58 -7.85
C ARG A 32 -10.20 6.26 -7.53
N VAL A 33 -9.02 6.01 -8.11
CA VAL A 33 -8.23 4.80 -7.82
C VAL A 33 -7.86 4.73 -6.33
N GLY A 34 -7.58 5.88 -5.70
CA GLY A 34 -7.34 5.93 -4.26
C GLY A 34 -8.53 5.44 -3.43
N ASP A 35 -9.73 5.90 -3.76
CA ASP A 35 -10.98 5.51 -3.07
C ASP A 35 -11.31 4.03 -3.31
N ASP A 36 -11.10 3.54 -4.54
CA ASP A 36 -11.31 2.13 -4.89
C ASP A 36 -10.30 1.22 -4.16
N LEU A 37 -9.03 1.63 -4.05
CA LEU A 37 -8.02 0.89 -3.28
C LEU A 37 -8.31 0.93 -1.78
N GLU A 38 -8.79 2.04 -1.24
CA GLU A 38 -9.24 2.10 0.17
C GLU A 38 -10.36 1.10 0.42
N THR A 39 -11.32 0.99 -0.50
CA THR A 39 -12.43 0.06 -0.43
C THR A 39 -11.97 -1.40 -0.53
N ALA A 40 -11.15 -1.70 -1.55
CA ALA A 40 -10.65 -3.06 -1.80
C ALA A 40 -9.78 -3.59 -0.66
N LEU A 41 -8.94 -2.73 -0.09
CA LEU A 41 -8.00 -3.04 1.01
C LEU A 41 -8.57 -2.73 2.40
N GLY A 42 -9.85 -2.36 2.44
CA GLY A 42 -10.63 -2.09 3.63
C GLY A 42 -10.70 -3.30 4.58
N PRO A 43 -11.04 -3.10 5.87
CA PRO A 43 -11.15 -4.22 6.80
C PRO A 43 -12.32 -5.10 6.36
N GLY A 44 -12.09 -6.41 6.31
CA GLY A 44 -13.14 -7.37 6.06
C GLY A 44 -12.63 -8.79 6.21
N THR A 45 -13.56 -9.69 6.42
CA THR A 45 -13.34 -11.14 6.37
C THR A 45 -14.17 -11.70 5.23
N GLY A 46 -13.65 -12.71 4.54
CA GLY A 46 -14.30 -13.31 3.38
C GLY A 46 -14.08 -12.52 2.10
N GLU A 47 -14.83 -12.93 1.06
CA GLU A 47 -14.65 -12.45 -0.30
C GLU A 47 -15.25 -11.06 -0.51
N ARG A 48 -14.50 -10.22 -1.23
CA ARG A 48 -14.91 -8.93 -1.75
C ARG A 48 -14.36 -8.77 -3.15
N GLU A 49 -15.16 -8.21 -4.04
CA GLU A 49 -14.71 -7.78 -5.35
C GLU A 49 -14.82 -6.26 -5.45
N THR A 50 -13.82 -5.63 -6.03
CA THR A 50 -13.80 -4.20 -6.30
C THR A 50 -13.25 -3.97 -7.70
N THR A 51 -14.04 -3.35 -8.56
CA THR A 51 -13.62 -3.00 -9.91
C THR A 51 -13.00 -1.62 -9.90
N VAL A 52 -11.74 -1.53 -10.32
CA VAL A 52 -11.02 -0.29 -10.54
C VAL A 52 -11.08 0.04 -12.03
N GLU A 53 -11.70 1.16 -12.35
CA GLU A 53 -11.80 1.69 -13.72
C GLU A 53 -10.57 2.55 -14.03
N LEU A 54 -9.70 2.06 -14.89
CA LEU A 54 -8.51 2.76 -15.37
C LEU A 54 -8.83 3.44 -16.69
N ALA A 55 -8.74 4.77 -16.74
CA ALA A 55 -8.83 5.51 -18.00
C ALA A 55 -7.52 5.44 -18.81
N SER A 56 -6.41 5.39 -18.08
CA SER A 56 -5.02 5.44 -18.54
C SER A 56 -4.13 4.88 -17.43
N GLY A 57 -2.82 4.79 -17.68
CA GLY A 57 -1.85 4.37 -16.67
C GLY A 57 -1.65 2.86 -16.55
N THR A 58 -0.97 2.48 -15.48
CA THR A 58 -0.57 1.10 -15.17
C THR A 58 -0.88 0.82 -13.70
N ILE A 59 -1.38 -0.38 -13.41
CA ILE A 59 -1.52 -0.90 -12.05
C ILE A 59 -0.58 -2.10 -11.90
N GLU A 60 0.22 -2.12 -10.83
CA GLU A 60 1.19 -3.17 -10.54
C GLU A 60 1.15 -3.57 -9.07
N VAL A 61 1.55 -4.80 -8.77
CA VAL A 61 1.80 -5.26 -7.41
C VAL A 61 3.30 -5.33 -7.18
N VAL A 62 3.79 -4.63 -6.18
CA VAL A 62 5.20 -4.64 -5.78
C VAL A 62 5.35 -5.16 -4.36
N ASN A 63 6.40 -5.93 -4.07
CA ASN A 63 6.62 -6.38 -2.69
C ASN A 63 7.02 -5.21 -1.80
N ARG A 64 6.36 -5.09 -0.66
CA ARG A 64 6.75 -4.19 0.42
C ARG A 64 6.60 -4.89 1.76
N THR A 65 7.43 -4.52 2.72
CA THR A 65 7.40 -5.17 4.03
C THR A 65 6.93 -4.23 5.13
N VAL A 66 6.07 -4.76 6.01
CA VAL A 66 5.78 -4.17 7.31
C VAL A 66 6.58 -4.91 8.37
N TRP A 67 7.34 -4.16 9.14
CA TRP A 67 8.20 -4.68 10.18
C TRP A 67 7.63 -4.33 11.55
N LEU A 68 7.62 -5.29 12.46
CA LEU A 68 7.48 -5.02 13.88
C LEU A 68 8.80 -5.37 14.55
N LEU A 69 9.38 -4.38 15.23
CA LEU A 69 10.66 -4.48 15.88
C LEU A 69 10.54 -4.24 17.38
N ASP A 70 11.39 -4.87 18.18
CA ASP A 70 11.66 -4.54 19.56
C ASP A 70 13.16 -4.21 19.74
N ASP A 71 13.67 -4.22 20.97
CA ASP A 71 15.08 -3.90 21.26
C ASP A 71 16.06 -4.95 20.72
N ASP A 72 15.62 -6.22 20.60
CA ASP A 72 16.44 -7.35 20.14
C ASP A 72 16.43 -7.48 18.62
N GLY A 73 15.43 -6.91 17.93
CA GLY A 73 15.40 -6.84 16.47
C GLY A 73 14.01 -6.99 15.89
N VAL A 74 13.88 -7.73 14.79
CA VAL A 74 12.60 -7.99 14.13
C VAL A 74 11.88 -9.13 14.85
N VAL A 75 10.72 -8.83 15.41
CA VAL A 75 9.84 -9.82 16.08
C VAL A 75 8.75 -10.34 15.17
N TRP A 76 8.40 -9.58 14.13
CA TRP A 76 7.45 -9.99 13.10
C TRP A 76 7.71 -9.20 11.81
N ALA A 77 7.51 -9.85 10.67
CA ALA A 77 7.54 -9.23 9.36
C ALA A 77 6.36 -9.73 8.52
N GLY A 78 5.64 -8.80 7.90
CA GLY A 78 4.60 -9.08 6.92
C GLY A 78 5.06 -8.62 5.55
N HIS A 79 5.50 -9.55 4.71
CA HIS A 79 5.75 -9.29 3.30
C HIS A 79 4.42 -9.23 2.58
N ALA A 80 4.09 -8.06 2.04
CA ALA A 80 2.79 -7.80 1.46
C ALA A 80 2.96 -7.12 0.11
N GLY A 81 2.15 -7.51 -0.87
CA GLY A 81 1.98 -6.72 -2.08
C GLY A 81 1.53 -5.31 -1.73
N ALA A 82 2.16 -4.30 -2.32
CA ALA A 82 1.62 -2.96 -2.43
C ALA A 82 1.04 -2.83 -3.83
N VAL A 83 -0.22 -2.39 -3.92
CA VAL A 83 -0.84 -2.11 -5.21
C VAL A 83 -0.50 -0.67 -5.58
N VAL A 84 0.13 -0.50 -6.73
CA VAL A 84 0.64 0.77 -7.22
C VAL A 84 -0.02 1.10 -8.55
N TYR A 85 -0.78 2.17 -8.58
CA TYR A 85 -1.26 2.79 -9.82
C TYR A 85 -0.34 3.96 -10.18
N ALA A 86 0.04 4.07 -11.45
CA ALA A 86 0.83 5.16 -11.99
C ALA A 86 0.26 5.64 -13.33
N ASP A 87 0.09 6.95 -13.46
CA ASP A 87 -0.36 7.60 -14.69
C ASP A 87 0.30 8.98 -14.82
N GLY A 88 1.20 9.10 -15.80
CA GLY A 88 2.13 10.22 -15.88
C GLY A 88 2.91 10.40 -14.58
N ASP A 89 2.81 11.60 -14.01
CA ASP A 89 3.46 11.98 -12.74
C ASP A 89 2.65 11.57 -11.50
N GLN A 90 1.39 11.19 -11.65
CA GLN A 90 0.52 10.81 -10.54
C GLN A 90 0.71 9.34 -10.18
N ARG A 91 0.84 9.07 -8.88
CA ARG A 91 0.97 7.72 -8.34
C ARG A 91 0.09 7.52 -7.12
N VAL A 92 -0.55 6.36 -7.03
CA VAL A 92 -1.36 5.92 -5.90
C VAL A 92 -0.82 4.58 -5.41
N THR A 93 -0.53 4.48 -4.12
CA THR A 93 -0.01 3.25 -3.50
C THR A 93 -0.92 2.83 -2.36
N GLY A 94 -1.60 1.69 -2.51
CA GLY A 94 -2.30 0.99 -1.44
C GLY A 94 -1.36 0.02 -0.74
N PHE A 95 -1.01 0.28 0.52
CA PHE A 95 -0.08 -0.56 1.29
C PHE A 95 -0.26 -0.37 2.81
N ALA A 96 -0.07 -1.44 3.59
CA ALA A 96 -0.14 -1.43 5.05
C ALA A 96 -1.41 -0.77 5.61
N GLY A 97 -2.53 -0.93 4.90
CA GLY A 97 -3.84 -0.39 5.26
C GLY A 97 -3.97 1.12 5.08
N ALA A 98 -3.04 1.76 4.37
CA ALA A 98 -3.11 3.15 3.96
C ALA A 98 -3.15 3.25 2.43
N VAL A 99 -3.61 4.41 1.95
CA VAL A 99 -3.49 4.80 0.55
C VAL A 99 -2.68 6.09 0.50
N VAL A 100 -1.56 6.07 -0.23
CA VAL A 100 -0.71 7.23 -0.46
C VAL A 100 -0.89 7.73 -1.88
N GLN A 101 -1.15 9.02 -2.03
CA GLN A 101 -1.07 9.72 -3.31
C GLN A 101 0.25 10.48 -3.37
N SER A 102 0.94 10.41 -4.50
CA SER A 102 2.20 11.11 -4.72
C SER A 102 2.35 11.59 -6.15
N GLU A 103 3.09 12.68 -6.28
CA GLU A 103 3.53 13.33 -7.50
C GLU A 103 4.97 13.82 -7.28
N PRO A 104 5.71 14.28 -8.31
CA PRO A 104 7.07 14.78 -8.14
C PRO A 104 7.15 15.83 -7.02
N GLY A 105 7.97 15.55 -6.00
CA GLY A 105 8.20 16.44 -4.86
C GLY A 105 7.10 16.49 -3.81
N ARG A 106 5.96 15.79 -3.98
CA ARG A 106 4.84 15.82 -3.03
C ARG A 106 4.21 14.46 -2.81
N SER A 107 3.88 14.15 -1.57
CA SER A 107 3.11 12.96 -1.21
C SER A 107 2.21 13.22 -0.01
N ARG A 108 1.07 12.54 0.06
CA ARG A 108 0.10 12.60 1.15
C ARG A 108 -0.61 11.26 1.33
N LEU A 109 -1.05 10.95 2.55
CA LEU A 109 -2.02 9.87 2.72
C LEU A 109 -3.40 10.39 2.28
N ALA A 110 -4.03 9.67 1.37
CA ALA A 110 -5.43 9.84 1.01
C ALA A 110 -6.33 9.06 1.98
N ALA A 111 -5.89 7.87 2.40
CA ALA A 111 -6.55 7.06 3.42
C ALA A 111 -5.55 6.68 4.53
N PRO A 112 -5.94 6.78 5.82
CA PRO A 112 -5.05 6.56 6.95
C PRO A 112 -4.72 5.08 7.20
N SER A 113 -3.50 4.77 7.65
CA SER A 113 -3.15 3.42 8.13
C SER A 113 -3.91 3.03 9.41
N ARG A 114 -3.92 1.72 9.73
CA ARG A 114 -4.49 1.16 10.97
C ARG A 114 -3.46 0.94 12.08
N ILE A 115 -2.41 1.75 12.09
CA ILE A 115 -1.39 1.76 13.14
C ILE A 115 -1.71 2.89 14.10
N ALA A 116 -2.08 2.55 15.33
CA ALA A 116 -2.52 3.53 16.32
C ALA A 116 -2.10 3.16 17.75
N PRO A 117 -1.46 4.07 18.51
CA PRO A 117 -1.28 3.90 19.94
C PRO A 117 -2.58 4.26 20.68
N ALA A 118 -2.95 3.49 21.71
CA ALA A 118 -4.00 3.87 22.67
C ALA A 118 -3.83 3.14 24.01
N ASP A 119 -4.03 3.82 25.14
CA ASP A 119 -4.09 3.22 26.49
C ASP A 119 -2.96 2.22 26.82
N GLY A 120 -1.71 2.62 26.59
CA GLY A 120 -0.54 1.74 26.83
C GLY A 120 -0.44 0.55 25.88
N ARG A 121 -1.20 0.56 24.78
CA ARG A 121 -1.19 -0.45 23.72
C ARG A 121 -0.81 0.18 22.39
N LEU A 122 -0.37 -0.68 21.48
CA LEU A 122 -0.14 -0.36 20.08
C LEU A 122 -0.98 -1.33 19.23
N TYR A 123 -1.96 -0.79 18.51
CA TYR A 123 -2.75 -1.55 17.57
C TYR A 123 -2.07 -1.47 16.20
N VAL A 124 -1.78 -2.64 15.63
CA VAL A 124 -1.10 -2.77 14.34
C VAL A 124 -1.98 -3.64 13.45
N GLY A 125 -2.82 -3.00 12.64
CA GLY A 125 -3.59 -3.68 11.59
C GLY A 125 -2.83 -3.67 10.28
N VAL A 126 -2.45 -4.84 9.76
CA VAL A 126 -1.70 -4.96 8.50
C VAL A 126 -2.49 -5.85 7.53
N PRO A 127 -3.00 -5.31 6.41
CA PRO A 127 -3.36 -6.14 5.28
C PRO A 127 -2.08 -6.65 4.62
N VAL A 128 -1.85 -7.94 4.76
CA VAL A 128 -0.80 -8.66 4.05
C VAL A 128 -1.39 -9.18 2.75
N LEU A 129 -1.06 -8.50 1.66
CA LEU A 129 -1.52 -8.83 0.33
C LEU A 129 -0.66 -9.97 -0.23
N ASN A 130 -1.25 -11.16 -0.34
CA ASN A 130 -0.70 -12.27 -1.07
C ASN A 130 -1.26 -12.23 -2.50
N ALA A 131 -0.58 -11.53 -3.39
CA ALA A 131 -1.02 -11.48 -4.78
C ALA A 131 -0.79 -12.82 -5.48
N SER A 132 -1.79 -13.26 -6.23
CA SER A 132 -1.74 -14.39 -7.13
C SER A 132 -2.40 -13.97 -8.43
N GLY A 133 -1.67 -13.99 -9.56
CA GLY A 133 -2.19 -13.47 -10.83
C GLY A 133 -1.10 -12.74 -11.62
N ALA A 134 -1.49 -11.76 -12.44
CA ALA A 134 -0.55 -10.89 -13.14
C ALA A 134 0.09 -9.89 -12.16
N ASP A 135 1.41 -9.68 -12.25
CA ASP A 135 2.11 -8.70 -11.41
C ASP A 135 1.81 -7.26 -11.81
N GLY A 136 1.27 -7.05 -13.02
CA GLY A 136 0.79 -5.75 -13.44
C GLY A 136 -0.03 -5.78 -14.73
N VAL A 137 -0.81 -4.73 -14.90
CA VAL A 137 -1.71 -4.51 -16.02
C VAL A 137 -1.55 -3.08 -16.49
N SER A 138 -1.27 -2.90 -17.78
CA SER A 138 -1.19 -1.58 -18.41
C SER A 138 -2.36 -1.37 -19.37
N THR A 139 -2.97 -0.18 -19.29
CA THR A 139 -4.10 0.22 -20.14
C THR A 139 -3.76 0.30 -21.62
N GLY A 140 -2.48 0.56 -21.97
CA GLY A 140 -2.06 0.77 -23.35
C GLY A 140 -2.93 1.79 -24.10
N ASN A 141 -3.33 2.88 -23.42
CA ASN A 141 -4.22 3.95 -23.89
C ASN A 141 -5.70 3.57 -24.10
N HIS A 142 -6.17 2.48 -23.50
CA HIS A 142 -7.58 2.09 -23.52
C HIS A 142 -8.16 2.10 -22.11
N ARG A 143 -9.47 2.38 -22.01
CA ARG A 143 -10.16 2.17 -20.74
C ARG A 143 -10.14 0.69 -20.38
N LEU A 144 -9.77 0.40 -19.14
CA LEU A 144 -9.64 -0.95 -18.64
C LEU A 144 -10.32 -1.08 -17.28
N ALA A 145 -11.15 -2.09 -17.11
CA ALA A 145 -11.63 -2.50 -15.80
C ALA A 145 -10.66 -3.54 -15.23
N VAL A 146 -10.12 -3.28 -14.05
CA VAL A 146 -9.32 -4.25 -13.31
C VAL A 146 -10.14 -4.68 -12.10
N THR A 147 -10.44 -5.97 -12.01
CA THR A 147 -11.14 -6.50 -10.83
C THR A 147 -10.10 -6.91 -9.81
N LEU A 148 -10.20 -6.36 -8.61
CA LEU A 148 -9.48 -6.78 -7.43
C LEU A 148 -10.41 -7.67 -6.62
N ARG A 149 -10.13 -8.97 -6.63
CA ARG A 149 -10.81 -9.90 -5.72
C ARG A 149 -9.95 -10.07 -4.49
N THR A 150 -10.51 -9.75 -3.33
CA THR A 150 -9.89 -9.88 -2.01
C THR A 150 -10.61 -10.94 -1.20
N ASP A 151 -9.88 -11.95 -0.74
CA ASP A 151 -10.38 -12.93 0.24
C ASP A 151 -9.59 -12.77 1.52
N GLY A 152 -10.28 -12.30 2.57
CA GLY A 152 -9.69 -11.85 3.82
C GLY A 152 -9.82 -12.87 4.96
N GLU A 153 -8.70 -13.34 5.49
CA GLU A 153 -8.65 -13.99 6.81
C GLU A 153 -7.94 -13.11 7.82
N ALA A 154 -8.38 -13.10 9.09
CA ALA A 154 -7.78 -12.27 10.13
C ALA A 154 -7.13 -13.11 11.23
N ALA A 155 -5.79 -13.08 11.29
CA ALA A 155 -5.03 -13.64 12.40
C ALA A 155 -4.77 -12.55 13.45
N ARG A 156 -4.95 -12.89 14.73
CA ARG A 156 -4.75 -11.97 15.85
C ARG A 156 -3.66 -12.48 16.77
N GLN A 157 -2.67 -11.64 17.03
CA GLN A 157 -1.59 -11.93 17.97
C GLN A 157 -1.48 -10.82 19.00
N ARG A 158 -1.21 -11.20 20.24
CA ARG A 158 -0.87 -10.26 21.31
C ARG A 158 0.58 -10.49 21.70
N LEU A 159 1.33 -9.41 21.77
CA LEU A 159 2.69 -9.42 22.30
C LEU A 159 2.71 -8.71 23.65
N PRO A 160 3.58 -9.14 24.59
CA PRO A 160 3.73 -8.50 25.90
C PRO A 160 4.17 -7.05 25.77
N ALA A 161 4.23 -6.29 26.86
CA ALA A 161 4.71 -4.91 26.79
C ALA A 161 6.23 -4.88 26.48
N SER A 162 6.63 -4.04 25.52
CA SER A 162 8.03 -3.76 25.18
C SER A 162 8.16 -2.43 24.41
N GLY A 163 9.39 -2.02 24.11
CA GLY A 163 9.74 -0.86 23.30
C GLY A 163 9.52 -1.07 21.79
N TYR A 164 8.29 -1.42 21.38
CA TYR A 164 8.03 -1.75 19.97
C TYR A 164 8.16 -0.55 19.02
N ARG A 165 8.65 -0.86 17.82
CA ARG A 165 8.74 0.03 16.67
C ARG A 165 8.07 -0.61 15.46
N VAL A 166 7.44 0.20 14.62
CA VAL A 166 6.82 -0.26 13.37
C VAL A 166 7.60 0.31 12.19
N GLY A 167 8.15 -0.56 11.35
CA GLY A 167 8.80 -0.21 10.09
C GLY A 167 7.84 -0.34 8.91
N ILE A 168 7.77 0.68 8.05
CA ILE A 168 6.96 0.67 6.82
C ILE A 168 7.87 0.93 5.63
N GLU A 169 8.15 -0.10 4.84
CA GLU A 169 8.93 -0.01 3.61
C GLU A 169 8.16 0.73 2.52
N THR A 170 8.75 1.82 2.01
CA THR A 170 8.00 2.71 1.12
C THR A 170 8.91 3.59 0.26
N SER A 171 8.50 3.82 -0.99
CA SER A 171 9.10 4.83 -1.86
C SER A 171 8.65 6.26 -1.52
N THR A 172 7.64 6.42 -0.65
CA THR A 172 7.05 7.71 -0.26
C THR A 172 7.20 7.98 1.25
N PRO A 173 8.43 8.01 1.80
CA PRO A 173 8.64 8.04 3.25
C PRO A 173 8.11 9.32 3.90
N ALA A 174 8.12 10.46 3.21
CA ALA A 174 7.66 11.73 3.77
C ALA A 174 6.17 11.71 4.19
N ALA A 175 5.31 11.03 3.42
CA ALA A 175 3.89 10.93 3.74
C ALA A 175 3.66 10.08 5.00
N TRP A 176 4.34 8.93 5.08
CA TRP A 176 4.28 8.03 6.22
C TRP A 176 4.84 8.65 7.50
N GLU A 177 5.98 9.35 7.41
CA GLU A 177 6.56 10.05 8.55
C GLU A 177 5.60 11.08 9.14
N ARG A 178 4.98 11.91 8.29
CA ARG A 178 4.02 12.92 8.75
C ARG A 178 2.83 12.25 9.43
N HIS A 179 2.23 11.25 8.80
CA HIS A 179 1.10 10.50 9.34
C HIS A 179 1.39 9.83 10.70
N LEU A 180 2.55 9.20 10.85
CA LEU A 180 2.93 8.54 12.09
C LEU A 180 3.28 9.55 13.19
N ARG A 181 3.93 10.66 12.85
CA ARG A 181 4.23 11.77 13.79
C ARG A 181 2.96 12.46 14.28
N GLU A 182 1.97 12.66 13.41
CA GLU A 182 0.63 13.18 13.79
C GLU A 182 -0.06 12.27 14.83
N ARG A 183 0.34 11.00 14.92
CA ARG A 183 -0.13 10.01 15.89
C ARG A 183 0.81 9.83 17.09
N GLY A 184 1.78 10.73 17.26
CA GLY A 184 2.68 10.74 18.41
C GLY A 184 3.91 9.85 18.27
N ALA A 185 4.26 9.39 17.07
CA ALA A 185 5.52 8.68 16.85
C ALA A 185 6.71 9.63 16.69
N THR A 186 7.89 9.19 17.15
CA THR A 186 9.16 9.64 16.56
C THR A 186 9.49 8.72 15.38
N THR A 187 10.07 9.25 14.32
CA THR A 187 10.37 8.44 13.13
C THR A 187 11.79 8.62 12.62
N THR A 188 12.37 7.51 12.16
CA THR A 188 13.64 7.47 11.43
C THR A 188 13.44 6.74 10.11
N ARG A 189 14.42 6.82 9.21
CA ARG A 189 14.47 6.01 7.99
C ARG A 189 15.63 5.05 8.06
N ARG A 190 15.40 3.82 7.65
CA ARG A 190 16.44 2.80 7.54
C ARG A 190 16.05 1.80 6.46
N ASP A 191 17.00 1.40 5.65
CA ASP A 191 16.89 0.20 4.84
C ASP A 191 17.17 -1.01 5.76
N ILE A 192 16.16 -1.88 5.93
CA ILE A 192 16.19 -2.96 6.91
C ILE A 192 16.72 -4.25 6.29
N ASP A 193 16.33 -4.55 5.05
CA ASP A 193 16.69 -5.78 4.33
C ASP A 193 17.79 -5.57 3.27
N GLY A 194 18.18 -4.32 3.00
CA GLY A 194 19.28 -3.96 2.10
C GLY A 194 18.86 -3.91 0.63
N ASP A 195 17.57 -3.83 0.32
CA ASP A 195 17.05 -3.82 -1.06
C ASP A 195 17.07 -2.41 -1.70
N GLY A 196 17.43 -1.38 -0.94
CA GLY A 196 17.49 0.01 -1.38
C GLY A 196 16.19 0.81 -1.19
N VAL A 197 15.09 0.17 -0.77
CA VAL A 197 13.82 0.83 -0.42
C VAL A 197 13.81 1.13 1.08
N PRO A 198 13.75 2.41 1.49
CA PRO A 198 13.80 2.73 2.91
C PRO A 198 12.51 2.32 3.62
N SER A 199 12.66 1.86 4.86
CA SER A 199 11.57 1.75 5.82
C SER A 199 11.49 2.99 6.70
N VAL A 200 10.29 3.55 6.85
CA VAL A 200 9.98 4.52 7.90
C VAL A 200 9.75 3.76 9.20
N VAL A 201 10.65 3.92 10.17
CA VAL A 201 10.58 3.26 11.47
C VAL A 201 9.98 4.22 12.48
N ALA A 202 8.78 3.92 12.98
CA ALA A 202 8.05 4.69 13.98
C ALA A 202 8.18 4.08 15.37
N SER A 203 8.53 4.90 16.35
CA SER A 203 8.52 4.57 17.77
C SER A 203 7.44 5.37 18.50
N PHE A 204 6.53 4.67 19.17
CA PHE A 204 5.51 5.28 20.03
C PHE A 204 5.97 5.14 21.47
N GLY A 205 6.70 6.13 21.99
CA GLY A 205 7.46 6.02 23.24
C GLY A 205 6.74 5.35 24.43
N GLY A 206 7.56 4.82 25.33
CA GLY A 206 7.14 3.96 26.45
C GLY A 206 6.99 2.49 26.04
N GLU A 207 6.83 1.61 27.01
CA GLU A 207 6.52 0.20 26.78
C GLU A 207 5.05 0.02 26.46
N ARG A 208 4.74 -0.80 25.44
CA ARG A 208 3.37 -1.03 24.98
C ARG A 208 3.14 -2.49 24.64
N ALA A 209 1.99 -3.02 25.03
CA ALA A 209 1.55 -4.31 24.51
C ALA A 209 1.03 -4.14 23.07
N VAL A 210 1.42 -5.04 22.17
CA VAL A 210 0.96 -4.98 20.77
C VAL A 210 -0.25 -5.87 20.56
N HIS A 211 -1.26 -5.32 19.87
CA HIS A 211 -2.36 -6.07 19.26
C HIS A 211 -2.16 -6.07 17.76
N LEU A 212 -1.58 -7.15 17.25
CA LEU A 212 -1.32 -7.35 15.84
C LEU A 212 -2.53 -8.04 15.21
N VAL A 213 -3.09 -7.44 14.17
CA VAL A 213 -4.14 -8.02 13.34
C VAL A 213 -3.62 -8.09 11.91
N VAL A 214 -3.32 -9.30 11.47
CA VAL A 214 -2.87 -9.57 10.10
C VAL A 214 -4.09 -9.98 9.30
N HIS A 215 -4.41 -9.22 8.27
CA HIS A 215 -5.41 -9.61 7.28
C HIS A 215 -4.67 -10.24 6.09
N ASP A 216 -4.73 -11.55 5.94
CA ASP A 216 -4.27 -12.21 4.72
C ASP A 216 -5.27 -11.89 3.62
N VAL A 217 -4.84 -11.17 2.59
CA VAL A 217 -5.67 -10.75 1.48
C VAL A 217 -5.11 -11.38 0.22
N ARG A 218 -5.81 -12.35 -0.36
CA ARG A 218 -5.48 -12.82 -1.71
C ARG A 218 -5.92 -11.78 -2.71
N LEU A 219 -5.01 -11.31 -3.57
CA LEU A 219 -5.35 -10.37 -4.65
C LEU A 219 -5.24 -11.08 -5.99
N ASP A 220 -6.34 -11.12 -6.72
CA ASP A 220 -6.40 -11.54 -8.13
C ASP A 220 -6.65 -10.31 -9.00
N LEU A 221 -5.78 -10.09 -9.99
CA LEU A 221 -5.89 -8.99 -10.96
C LEU A 221 -6.36 -9.56 -12.29
N ALA A 222 -7.63 -9.30 -12.62
CA ALA A 222 -8.23 -9.71 -13.87
C ALA A 222 -8.61 -8.50 -14.73
N VAL A 223 -8.29 -8.58 -16.03
CA VAL A 223 -8.77 -7.64 -17.03
C VAL A 223 -10.23 -7.95 -17.35
N GLY A 224 -11.12 -7.00 -17.04
CA GLY A 224 -12.53 -7.03 -17.45
C GLY A 224 -12.67 -6.86 -18.96
N ARG A 225 -13.64 -7.57 -19.55
CA ARG A 225 -13.97 -7.50 -20.98
C ARG A 225 -14.78 -6.25 -21.30
#